data_AF-A0A0A1GU60-F1
#
_entry.id   AF-A0A0A1GU60-F1
#
_cell.length_a   1.000
_cell.length_b   1.000
_cell.length_c   1.000
_cell.angle_alpha   90.00
_cell.angle_beta   90.00
_cell.angle_gamma   90.00
#
_symmetry.space_group_name_H-M   'P 1'
#
loop_
_entity.id
_entity.type
_entity.pdbx_description
1 polymer ?
#
loop_
_entity_poly.entity_id
_entity_poly.type
_entity_poly.pdbx_seq_one_letter_code
_entity_poly.pdbx_strand_id
1 'polypeptide(L)' 'MNDLEYERTIEQLGDLREHLRQLEDVDYMTATYKGYSSSGLTLDEITDQMTDINESIHILEEKLENDAEQY' A
#
# COMPACT_ATOMS: atom_id res chain seq x y z
N MET A 1 18.31 4.36 -11.64
CA MET A 1 17.44 3.19 -11.88
C MET A 1 17.50 2.87 -13.36
N ASN A 2 17.39 1.62 -13.79
CA ASN A 2 17.19 1.35 -15.22
C ASN A 2 15.69 1.34 -15.57
N ASP A 3 15.35 1.46 -16.86
CA ASP A 3 13.97 1.55 -17.33
C ASP A 3 13.08 0.38 -16.82
N LEU A 4 13.61 -0.84 -16.79
CA LEU A 4 12.89 -2.02 -16.31
C LEU A 4 12.63 -1.98 -14.80
N GLU A 5 13.60 -1.51 -14.02
CA GLU A 5 13.44 -1.30 -12.57
C GLU A 5 12.42 -0.19 -12.28
N TYR A 6 12.40 0.86 -13.10
CA TYR A 6 11.45 1.96 -13.00
C TYR A 6 10.02 1.50 -13.24
N GLU A 7 9.77 0.81 -14.36
CA GLU A 7 8.45 0.26 -14.69
C GLU A 7 7.93 -0.67 -13.59
N ARG A 8 8.79 -1.57 -13.08
CA ARG A 8 8.43 -2.46 -11.96
C ARG A 8 8.10 -1.72 -10.68
N THR A 9 8.84 -0.65 -10.38
CA THR A 9 8.60 0.16 -9.18
C THR A 9 7.25 0.88 -9.28
N ILE A 10 6.89 1.38 -10.46
CA ILE A 10 5.58 1.97 -10.73
C ILE A 10 4.45 0.95 -10.61
N GLU A 11 4.62 -0.26 -11.15
CA GLU A 11 3.64 -1.35 -11.03
C GLU A 11 3.42 -1.73 -9.56
N GLN A 12 4.50 -1.96 -8.80
CA GLN A 12 4.42 -2.26 -7.37
C GLN A 12 3.75 -1.16 -6.57
N LEU A 13 4.03 0.10 -6.88
CA LEU A 13 3.38 1.25 -6.23
C LEU A 13 1.87 1.28 -6.53
N GLY A 14 1.47 0.93 -7.76
CA GLY A 14 0.08 0.79 -8.15
C GLY A 14 -0.65 -0.28 -7.32
N ASP A 15 -0.05 -1.47 -7.22
CA ASP A 15 -0.60 -2.60 -6.47
C ASP A 15 -0.75 -2.28 -4.97
N LEU A 16 0.27 -1.67 -4.36
CA LEU A 16 0.23 -1.26 -2.96
C LEU A 16 -0.87 -0.23 -2.69
N ARG A 17 -1.06 0.74 -3.59
CA ARG A 17 -2.11 1.76 -3.45
C ARG A 17 -3.52 1.19 -3.63
N GLU A 18 -3.70 0.22 -4.52
CA GLU A 18 -4.96 -0.52 -4.61
C GLU A 18 -5.23 -1.30 -3.32
N HIS A 19 -4.21 -2.00 -2.82
CA HIS A 19 -4.37 -2.78 -1.60
C HIS A 19 -4.69 -1.88 -0.39
N LEU A 20 -4.00 -0.74 -0.26
CA LEU A 20 -4.30 0.25 0.78
C LEU A 20 -5.75 0.72 0.69
N ARG A 21 -6.22 1.10 -0.50
CA ARG A 21 -7.61 1.50 -0.74
C ARG A 21 -8.60 0.40 -0.32
N GLN A 22 -8.33 -0.85 -0.67
CA GLN A 22 -9.18 -1.98 -0.29
C GLN A 22 -9.26 -2.13 1.24
N LEU A 23 -8.13 -1.98 1.94
CA LEU A 23 -8.10 -1.99 3.40
C LEU A 23 -8.92 -0.83 3.99
N GLU A 24 -8.79 0.38 3.45
CA GLU A 24 -9.45 1.60 3.95
C GLU A 24 -10.95 1.62 3.67
N ASP A 25 -11.33 1.39 2.43
CA ASP A 25 -12.70 1.61 1.97
C ASP A 25 -13.61 0.40 2.23
N VAL A 26 -13.04 -0.80 2.35
CA VAL A 26 -13.81 -2.04 2.44
C VAL A 26 -13.56 -2.75 3.76
N ASP A 27 -12.32 -3.14 4.04
CA ASP A 27 -12.05 -4.03 5.17
C ASP A 27 -12.22 -3.31 6.51
N TYR A 28 -11.67 -2.10 6.65
CA TYR A 28 -11.79 -1.28 7.86
C TYR A 28 -13.25 -0.95 8.16
N MET A 29 -14.00 -0.53 7.13
CA MET A 29 -15.44 -0.25 7.25
C MET A 29 -16.20 -1.52 7.67
N THR A 30 -15.91 -2.66 7.04
CA THR A 30 -16.56 -3.93 7.38
C THR A 30 -16.26 -4.37 8.81
N ALA A 31 -15.00 -4.31 9.23
CA ALA A 31 -14.54 -4.69 10.56
C ALA A 31 -15.08 -3.75 11.64
N THR A 32 -15.25 -2.46 11.35
CA THR A 32 -15.87 -1.51 12.28
C THR A 32 -17.31 -1.89 12.62
N TYR A 33 -18.07 -2.41 11.65
CA TYR A 33 -19.47 -2.81 11.88
C TYR A 33 -19.61 -4.26 12.37
N LYS A 34 -18.76 -5.18 11.91
CA LYS A 34 -18.93 -6.63 12.13
C LYS A 34 -17.92 -7.23 13.12
N GLY A 35 -16.91 -6.47 13.53
CA GLY A 35 -15.76 -6.93 14.32
C GLY A 35 -14.63 -7.55 13.48
N TYR A 36 -14.92 -7.97 12.24
CA TYR A 36 -13.96 -8.56 11.31
C TYR A 36 -14.27 -8.16 9.86
N SER A 37 -13.26 -8.12 9.00
CA SER A 37 -13.40 -7.93 7.55
C SER A 37 -13.95 -9.18 6.84
N SER A 38 -14.21 -9.06 5.54
CA SER A 38 -14.63 -10.21 4.72
C SER A 38 -13.56 -11.31 4.65
N SER A 39 -12.30 -10.93 4.84
CA SER A 39 -11.13 -11.81 4.88
C SER A 39 -10.86 -12.36 6.28
N GLY A 40 -11.66 -11.97 7.29
CA GLY A 40 -11.51 -12.43 8.67
C GLY A 40 -10.53 -11.62 9.51
N LEU A 41 -10.08 -10.46 9.04
CA LEU A 41 -9.14 -9.60 9.77
C LEU A 41 -9.85 -8.74 10.80
N THR A 42 -9.25 -8.58 11.98
CA THR A 42 -9.65 -7.61 12.99
C THR A 42 -9.31 -6.18 12.57
N LEU A 43 -9.88 -5.19 13.26
CA LEU A 43 -9.50 -3.78 13.07
C LEU A 43 -8.01 -3.55 13.28
N ASP A 44 -7.44 -4.12 14.35
CA ASP A 44 -6.02 -3.95 14.68
C ASP A 44 -5.13 -4.52 13.56
N GLU A 45 -5.43 -5.73 13.08
CA GLU A 45 -4.68 -6.35 11.96
C GLU A 45 -4.81 -5.55 10.65
N ILE A 46 -5.96 -4.92 10.41
CA ILE A 46 -6.17 -4.06 9.25
C ILE A 46 -5.30 -2.79 9.38
N THR A 47 -5.29 -2.15 10.55
CA THR A 47 -4.49 -0.94 10.78
C THR A 47 -2.99 -1.21 10.75
N ASP A 48 -2.56 -2.37 11.24
CA ASP A 48 -1.16 -2.79 11.16
C ASP A 48 -0.75 -2.97 9.68
N GLN A 49 -1.58 -3.64 8.88
CA GLN A 49 -1.32 -3.80 7.44
C GLN A 49 -1.32 -2.46 6.69
N MET A 50 -2.23 -1.54 7.01
CA MET A 50 -2.23 -0.19 6.44
C MET A 50 -0.92 0.54 6.74
N THR A 51 -0.39 0.38 7.95
CA THR A 51 0.86 1.02 8.38
C THR A 51 2.04 0.47 7.56
N ASP A 52 2.16 -0.85 7.47
CA ASP A 52 3.23 -1.52 6.71
C ASP A 52 3.17 -1.18 5.21
N ILE A 53 1.97 -1.11 4.64
CA ILE A 53 1.77 -0.75 3.23
C ILE A 53 2.13 0.72 3.00
N ASN A 54 1.73 1.64 3.88
CA ASN A 54 2.10 3.04 3.76
C ASN A 54 3.61 3.26 3.85
N GLU A 55 4.30 2.54 4.74
CA GLU A 55 5.78 2.58 4.80
C GLU A 55 6.39 2.06 3.49
N SER A 56 5.85 0.97 2.95
CA SER A 56 6.32 0.41 1.67
C SER A 56 6.10 1.38 0.50
N ILE A 57 4.93 2.04 0.43
CA ILE A 57 4.62 3.08 -0.55
C ILE A 57 5.65 4.20 -0.45
N HIS A 58 5.90 4.71 0.75
CA HIS A 58 6.85 5.79 0.98
C HIS A 58 8.26 5.45 0.50
N ILE A 59 8.75 4.23 0.79
CA ILE A 59 10.06 3.76 0.31
C ILE A 59 10.13 3.72 -1.23
N LEU A 60 9.06 3.29 -1.90
CA LEU A 60 9.04 3.25 -3.36
C LEU A 60 8.95 4.66 -3.97
N GLU A 61 8.18 5.55 -3.35
CA GLU A 61 8.10 6.96 -3.75
C GLU A 61 9.46 7.66 -3.61
N GLU A 62 10.15 7.49 -2.48
CA GLU A 62 11.51 8.02 -2.29
C GLU A 62 12.48 7.47 -3.33
N LYS A 63 12.39 6.17 -3.68
CA LYS A 63 13.23 5.59 -4.74
C LYS A 63 12.99 6.24 -6.10
N LEU A 64 11.74 6.54 -6.44
CA LEU A 64 11.38 7.19 -7.70
C LEU A 64 11.81 8.65 -7.71
N GLU A 65 11.66 9.37 -6.60
CA GLU A 65 12.10 10.77 -6.46
C GLU A 65 13.62 10.91 -6.56
N ASN A 66 14.38 10.08 -5.83
CA ASN A 66 15.83 10.06 -5.89
C ASN A 66 16.38 9.71 -7.28
N ASP A 67 15.61 8.96 -8.09
CA ASP A 67 15.97 8.68 -9.48
C ASP A 67 15.67 9.87 -10.39
N ALA A 68 14.51 10.51 -10.22
CA ALA A 68 14.12 11.69 -10.99
C ALA A 68 15.08 12.88 -10.80
N GLU A 69 15.65 13.05 -9.60
CA GLU A 69 16.64 14.10 -9.30
C GLU A 69 18.02 13.85 -9.93
N GLN A 70 18.30 12.63 -10.41
CA GLN A 70 19.58 12.29 -11.05
C GLN A 70 19.61 12.59 -12.57
N TYR A 71 18.50 13.06 -13.14
CA TYR A 71 18.36 13.43 -14.55
C TYR A 71 18.24 14.95 -14.75
#